data_AF-R1CLH1-F1
#
_entry.id   AF-R1CLH1-F1
#
_cell.length_a   1.000
_cell.length_b   1.000
_cell.length_c   1.000
_cell.angle_alpha   90.00
_cell.angle_beta   90.00
_cell.angle_gamma   90.00
#
_symmetry.space_group_name_H-M   'P 1'
#
loop_
_entity.id
_entity.type
_entity.pdbx_description
1 polymer ?
#
loop_
_entity_poly.entity_id
_entity_poly.type
_entity_poly.pdbx_seq_one_letter_code
_entity_poly.pdbx_strand_id
1 'polypeptide(L)' 'MIKCSFCGYEFNEDEAAKGCKSCPMSKACNKYKCPNCGFEIPKEPKFIQLIKKWGRKNGKN' A
#
# COMPACT_ATOMS: atom_id res chain seq x y z
N MET A 1 3.24 -7.04 -6.97
CA MET A 1 4.58 -6.42 -6.83
C MET A 1 4.41 -4.92 -6.62
N ILE A 2 5.09 -4.37 -5.62
CA ILE A 2 5.13 -2.94 -5.29
C ILE A 2 6.48 -2.41 -5.75
N LYS A 3 6.47 -1.32 -6.50
CA LYS A 3 7.68 -0.61 -6.90
C LYS A 3 7.81 0.67 -6.09
N CYS A 4 8.99 0.90 -5.51
CA CYS A 4 9.28 2.16 -4.83
C CYS A 4 9.33 3.30 -5.86
N SER A 5 8.49 4.32 -5.71
CA SER A 5 8.53 5.53 -6.54
C SER A 5 9.79 6.37 -6.35
N PHE A 6 10.56 6.13 -5.27
CA PHE A 6 11.77 6.88 -4.97
C PHE A 6 13.04 6.20 -5.50
N CYS A 7 13.28 4.93 -5.16
CA CYS A 7 14.50 4.22 -5.55
C CYS A 7 14.31 3.18 -6.66
N GLY A 8 13.07 2.95 -7.12
CA GLY A 8 12.77 1.98 -8.18
C GLY A 8 12.83 0.51 -7.76
N TYR A 9 13.17 0.20 -6.50
CA TYR A 9 13.23 -1.17 -5.99
C TYR A 9 11.86 -1.85 -6.02
N GLU A 10 11.84 -3.10 -6.47
CA GLU A 10 10.63 -3.92 -6.58
C GLU A 10 10.60 -4.95 -5.45
N PHE A 11 9.48 -4.99 -4.72
CA PHE A 11 9.31 -5.83 -3.55
C PHE A 11 7.85 -6.25 -3.38
N ASN A 12 7.61 -7.19 -2.46
CA ASN A 12 6.27 -7.68 -2.15
C ASN A 12 5.74 -7.07 -0.86
N GLU A 13 4.43 -7.20 -0.61
CA GLU A 13 3.80 -6.68 0.61
C GLU A 13 4.41 -7.26 1.89
N ASP A 14 4.79 -8.54 1.90
CA ASP A 14 5.49 -9.17 3.02
C ASP A 14 6.85 -8.52 3.32
N GLU A 15 7.58 -8.14 2.27
CA GLU A 15 8.87 -7.45 2.39
C GLU A 15 8.67 -6.03 2.91
N ALA A 16 7.59 -5.36 2.47
CA ALA A 16 7.21 -4.05 2.94
C ALA A 16 6.84 -4.04 4.44
N ALA A 17 6.25 -5.13 4.94
CA ALA A 17 5.89 -5.30 6.34
C ALA A 17 7.13 -5.42 7.24
N LYS A 18 8.25 -5.96 6.74
CA LYS A 18 9.52 -6.06 7.50
C LYS A 18 10.01 -4.69 7.97
N GLY A 19 9.89 -3.66 7.13
CA GLY A 19 10.27 -2.28 7.47
C GLY A 19 9.43 -1.64 8.58
N CYS A 20 8.24 -2.20 8.86
CA CYS A 20 7.32 -1.73 9.90
C CYS A 20 7.29 -2.62 11.14
N LYS A 21 8.03 -3.75 11.21
CA LYS A 21 7.97 -4.70 12.33
C LYS A 21 8.29 -4.07 13.70
N SER A 22 9.18 -3.07 13.73
CA SER A 22 9.53 -2.35 14.96
C SER A 22 8.58 -1.20 15.29
N CYS A 23 7.59 -0.91 14.43
CA CYS A 23 6.64 0.16 14.66
C CYS A 23 5.45 -0.38 15.48
N PRO A 24 5.19 0.15 16.69
CA PRO A 24 4.06 -0.28 17.52
C PRO A 24 2.71 0.01 16.85
N MET A 25 2.67 0.97 15.92
CA MET A 25 1.49 1.35 15.14
C MET A 25 1.29 0.49 13.88
N SER A 26 2.15 -0.49 13.61
CA SER A 26 2.14 -1.30 12.37
C SER A 26 0.81 -2.03 12.12
N LYS A 27 0.05 -2.37 13.17
CA LYS A 27 -1.28 -2.98 13.05
C LYS A 27 -2.37 -2.03 12.52
N ALA A 28 -2.21 -0.72 12.73
CA ALA A 28 -3.18 0.31 12.33
C ALA A 28 -2.65 1.23 11.21
N CYS A 29 -1.36 1.13 10.87
CA CYS A 29 -0.72 1.95 9.86
C CYS A 29 -1.06 1.44 8.45
N ASN A 30 -1.78 2.26 7.67
CA ASN A 30 -2.06 2.00 6.26
C ASN A 30 -0.92 2.51 5.36
N LYS A 31 0.34 2.20 5.71
CA LYS A 31 1.51 2.54 4.90
C LYS A 31 2.45 1.35 4.80
N TYR A 32 3.18 1.30 3.69
CA TYR A 32 4.31 0.41 3.45
C TYR A 32 5.61 1.19 3.61
N LYS A 33 6.69 0.50 3.98
CA LYS A 33 8.03 1.08 3.96
C LYS A 33 8.89 0.30 2.99
N CYS A 34 9.55 0.99 2.05
CA CYS A 34 10.49 0.35 1.14
C CYS A 34 11.64 -0.26 1.96
N PRO A 35 11.91 -1.57 1.85
CA PRO A 35 12.98 -2.21 2.62
C PRO A 35 14.38 -1.78 2.16
N ASN A 36 14.51 -1.26 0.94
CA ASN A 36 15.79 -0.84 0.37
C ASN A 36 16.21 0.58 0.79
N CYS A 37 15.32 1.58 0.66
CA CYS A 37 15.65 2.99 0.93
C CYS A 37 14.90 3.59 2.13
N GLY A 38 13.93 2.86 2.71
CA GLY A 38 13.13 3.35 3.83
C GLY A 38 11.99 4.30 3.47
N PHE A 39 11.73 4.57 2.18
CA PHE A 39 10.66 5.47 1.73
C PHE A 39 9.27 4.94 2.12
N GLU A 40 8.43 5.82 2.66
CA GLU A 40 7.05 5.48 3.06
C GLU A 40 6.09 5.62 1.88
N ILE A 41 5.34 4.55 1.60
CA ILE A 41 4.36 4.49 0.52
C ILE A 41 2.97 4.33 1.15
N PRO A 42 2.01 5.23 0.87
CA PRO A 42 0.65 5.09 1.38
C PRO A 42 -0.02 3.85 0.77
N LYS A 43 -0.64 3.01 1.61
CA LYS A 43 -1.49 1.90 1.17
C LYS A 43 -2.85 2.48 0.77
N GLU A 44 -3.39 2.06 -0.37
CA GLU A 44 -4.74 2.46 -0.75
C GLU A 44 -5.74 1.99 0.33
N PRO A 45 -6.54 2.91 0.91
CA PRO A 45 -7.55 2.53 1.89
C PRO A 45 -8.63 1.67 1.21
N LYS A 46 -9.05 0.59 1.89
CA LYS A 46 -10.05 -0.37 1.39
C LYS A 46 -11.37 0.29 0.95
N PHE A 47 -11.70 1.46 1.50
CA PHE A 47 -12.88 2.23 1.14
C PHE A 47 -12.85 2.75 -0.32
N ILE A 48 -11.68 3.15 -0.82
CA ILE A 48 -11.52 3.58 -2.23
C ILE A 48 -11.77 2.40 -3.19
N GLN A 49 -11.35 1.19 -2.81
CA GLN A 49 -11.62 -0.01 -3.60
C GLN A 49 -13.12 -0.35 -3.67
N LEU A 50 -13.86 -0.13 -2.58
CA LEU A 50 -15.32 -0.31 -2.53
C LEU A 50 -16.05 0.71 -3.41
N ILE A 51 -15.70 1.99 -3.34
CA ILE A 51 -16.28 3.04 -4.19
C ILE A 51 -16.05 2.75 -5.68
N LYS A 52 -14.83 2.35 -6.05
CA LYS A 52 -14.48 2.02 -7.44
C LYS A 52 -15.28 0.84 -8.00
N LYS A 53 -15.69 -0.10 -7.14
CA LYS A 53 -16.55 -1.24 -7.51
C LYS A 53 -18.02 -0.83 -7.67
N TRP A 54 -18.47 0.14 -6.90
CA TRP A 54 -19.85 0.66 -6.97
C TRP A 54 -20.08 1.55 -8.20
N GLY A 55 -19.13 2.43 -8.53
CA GLY A 55 -19.21 3.31 -9.71
C GLY A 55 -19.26 2.55 -11.04
N ARG A 56 -18.60 1.38 -11.13
CA ARG A 56 -18.64 0.53 -12.33
C ARG A 56 -19.99 -0.16 -12.57
N LYS A 57 -20.84 -0.29 -11.55
CA LYS A 57 -22.14 -0.97 -11.66
C LYS A 57 -23.26 -0.06 -12.16
N ASN A 58 -23.07 1.26 -12.08
CA ASN A 58 -24.05 2.28 -12.50
C ASN A 58 -23.79 2.89 -13.90
N GLY A 59 -22.81 2.39 -14.66
CA GLY A 59 -22.41 2.93 -15.97
C GLY A 59 -22.94 2.20 -17.21
N LYS A 60 -23.97 1.35 -17.07
CA LYS A 60 -24.73 0.79 -18.21
C LYS A 60 -26.17 1.29 -18.12
N ASN A 61 -26.42 2.46 -18.69
CA ASN A 61 -27.73 2.85 -19.20
C ASN A 61 -27.54 3.28 -20.65
#